data_AF-A0A6N8Y8F1-F1
#
_entry.id   AF-A0A6N8Y8F1-F1
#
_cell.length_a   1.000
_cell.length_b   1.000
_cell.length_c   1.000
_cell.angle_alpha   90.00
_cell.angle_beta   90.00
_cell.angle_gamma   90.00
#
_symmetry.space_group_name_H-M   'P 1'
#
loop_
_entity.id
_entity.type
_entity.pdbx_description
1 polymer ?
#
loop_
_entity_poly.entity_id
_entity_poly.type
_entity_poly.pdbx_seq_one_letter_code
_entity_poly.pdbx_strand_id
1 'polypeptide(L)'
;MTFLTIKCNSPWYFDPQSGASAHPDMLMGALDVDKVIAYPGGIDFETYNWLERRGYQIAHVERDEQTLYAPTNVTTLEPGLVIMIEEATKAIAEVRKLGVEVLPVPYGEFLKAGGGLNCSTMAVWREKGPYSTDR
;
A
#
# COMPACT_ATOMS: atom_id res chain seq x y z
N MET A 1 -4.62 10.98 -22.56
CA MET A 1 -3.95 10.28 -21.44
C MET A 1 -4.30 11.04 -20.17
N THR A 2 -4.97 10.38 -19.24
CA THR A 2 -5.40 11.00 -17.97
C THR A 2 -4.37 10.62 -16.93
N PHE A 3 -3.72 11.59 -16.30
CA PHE A 3 -2.73 11.34 -15.26
C PHE A 3 -3.40 11.53 -13.90
N LEU A 4 -3.20 10.59 -12.97
CA LEU A 4 -3.55 10.77 -11.57
C LEU A 4 -2.37 11.47 -10.87
N THR A 5 -2.64 12.59 -10.21
CA THR A 5 -1.68 13.23 -9.30
C THR A 5 -2.06 12.84 -7.87
N ILE A 6 -1.21 12.06 -7.22
CA ILE A 6 -1.38 11.67 -5.82
C ILE A 6 -0.76 12.74 -4.93
N LYS A 7 -1.56 13.37 -4.09
CA LYS A 7 -1.06 14.38 -3.13
C LYS A 7 -0.80 13.71 -1.79
N CYS A 8 0.48 13.50 -1.52
CA CYS A 8 0.96 13.06 -0.22
C CYS A 8 0.78 14.18 0.82
N ASN A 9 0.21 13.88 1.98
CA ASN A 9 -0.23 14.87 2.97
C ASN A 9 0.80 15.19 4.05
N SER A 10 2.07 14.80 3.87
CA SER A 10 3.17 15.11 4.78
C SER A 10 4.42 15.54 4.01
N PRO A 11 5.21 16.50 4.54
CA PRO A 11 6.54 16.82 4.02
C PRO A 11 7.63 15.86 4.53
N TRP A 12 7.30 14.99 5.48
CA TRP A 12 8.22 14.05 6.10
C TRP A 12 8.22 12.71 5.39
N TYR A 13 9.34 11.98 5.45
CA TYR A 13 9.40 10.61 4.92
C TYR A 13 8.30 9.74 5.54
N PHE A 14 8.12 9.79 6.85
CA PHE A 14 6.99 9.17 7.55
C PHE A 14 6.76 9.96 8.85
N ASP A 15 5.51 10.37 9.09
CA ASP A 15 5.10 11.03 10.33
C ASP A 15 4.49 9.98 11.29
N PRO A 16 5.19 9.61 12.37
CA PRO A 16 4.71 8.58 13.29
C PRO A 16 3.47 9.00 14.09
N GLN A 17 3.12 10.29 14.13
CA GLN A 17 1.90 10.74 14.80
C GLN A 17 0.66 10.52 13.95
N SER A 18 0.75 10.79 12.64
CA SER A 18 -0.41 10.73 11.74
C SER A 18 -0.43 9.48 10.86
N GLY A 19 0.70 8.82 10.66
CA GLY A 19 0.89 7.77 9.66
C GLY A 19 1.02 8.31 8.24
N ALA A 20 1.06 9.64 8.07
CA ALA A 20 1.22 10.32 6.80
C ALA A 20 2.67 10.23 6.29
N SER A 21 2.87 10.40 4.99
CA SER A 21 4.17 10.28 4.37
C SER A 21 4.24 11.16 3.12
N ALA A 22 5.45 11.61 2.76
CA ALA A 22 5.77 12.21 1.47
C ALA A 22 5.92 11.16 0.35
N HIS A 23 5.98 9.88 0.72
CA HIS A 23 6.24 8.75 -0.16
C HIS A 23 4.93 7.98 -0.41
N PRO A 24 4.47 7.84 -1.67
CA PRO A 24 3.18 7.26 -1.96
C PRO A 24 3.09 5.76 -1.62
N ASP A 25 4.20 5.03 -1.69
CA ASP A 25 4.29 3.61 -1.30
C ASP A 25 4.14 3.39 0.21
N MET A 26 4.26 4.45 1.02
CA MET A 26 3.95 4.43 2.45
C MET A 26 2.47 4.72 2.73
N LEU A 27 1.67 5.01 1.71
CA LEU A 27 0.26 5.39 1.83
C LEU A 27 -0.68 4.46 1.04
N MET A 28 -0.16 3.81 0.00
CA MET A 28 -0.88 2.85 -0.81
C MET A 28 0.07 1.85 -1.49
N GLY A 29 -0.43 0.65 -1.77
CA GLY A 29 0.32 -0.42 -2.42
C GLY A 29 -0.55 -1.20 -3.40
N ALA A 30 0.04 -1.66 -4.50
CA ALA A 30 -0.66 -2.52 -5.45
C ALA A 30 -0.73 -3.96 -4.90
N LEU A 31 -1.90 -4.59 -4.99
CA LEU A 31 -2.09 -5.98 -4.57
C LEU A 31 -2.32 -6.89 -5.78
N ASP A 32 -3.04 -6.38 -6.78
CA ASP A 32 -3.46 -7.08 -7.98
C ASP A 32 -3.83 -6.05 -9.08
N VAL A 33 -4.26 -6.51 -10.26
CA VAL A 33 -4.72 -5.66 -11.37
C VAL A 33 -5.89 -4.74 -11.02
N ASP A 34 -6.67 -5.11 -10.01
CA ASP A 34 -7.90 -4.43 -9.59
C ASP A 34 -7.98 -4.22 -8.07
N LYS A 35 -6.88 -4.42 -7.35
CA LYS A 35 -6.86 -4.38 -5.88
C LYS A 35 -5.70 -3.53 -5.39
N VAL A 36 -5.99 -2.68 -4.40
CA VAL A 36 -4.99 -1.86 -3.72
C VAL A 36 -5.16 -1.98 -2.22
N ILE A 37 -4.07 -1.82 -1.48
CA ILE A 37 -4.12 -1.48 -0.06
C ILE A 37 -3.89 0.02 0.07
N ALA A 38 -4.64 0.69 0.93
CA ALA A 38 -4.48 2.13 1.13
C ALA A 38 -4.75 2.52 2.59
N TYR A 39 -4.03 3.52 3.07
CA TYR A 39 -4.35 4.25 4.30
C TYR A 39 -5.18 5.48 3.92
N PRO A 40 -6.51 5.48 4.15
CA PRO A 40 -7.37 6.58 3.70
C PRO A 40 -6.99 7.94 4.30
N GLY A 41 -6.46 7.96 5.53
CA GLY A 41 -6.01 9.19 6.19
C GLY A 41 -4.71 9.79 5.61
N GLY A 42 -4.02 9.06 4.73
CA GLY A 42 -2.76 9.49 4.10
C GLY A 42 -2.91 10.01 2.67
N ILE A 43 -3.99 9.64 1.98
CA ILE A 43 -4.24 10.03 0.60
C ILE A 43 -5.32 11.12 0.51
N ASP A 44 -5.25 11.93 -0.56
CA ASP A 44 -6.27 12.94 -0.81
C ASP A 44 -7.57 12.32 -1.37
N PHE A 45 -8.68 13.08 -1.25
CA PHE A 45 -9.99 12.64 -1.72
C PHE A 45 -10.03 12.31 -3.21
N GLU A 46 -9.30 13.05 -4.06
CA GLU A 46 -9.30 12.76 -5.50
C GLU A 46 -8.61 11.43 -5.81
N THR A 47 -7.51 11.11 -5.12
CA THR A 47 -6.87 9.80 -5.21
C THR A 47 -7.82 8.67 -4.84
N TYR A 48 -8.49 8.78 -3.68
CA TYR A 48 -9.45 7.76 -3.24
C TYR A 48 -10.62 7.61 -4.22
N ASN A 49 -11.24 8.73 -4.61
CA ASN A 49 -12.37 8.74 -5.55
C ASN A 49 -11.97 8.28 -6.97
N TRP A 50 -10.72 8.48 -7.38
CA TRP A 50 -10.20 7.95 -8.65
C TRP A 50 -10.16 6.42 -8.64
N LEU A 51 -9.73 5.81 -7.53
CA LEU A 51 -9.71 4.35 -7.35
C LEU A 51 -11.13 3.77 -7.39
N GLU A 52 -12.06 4.35 -6.62
CA GLU A 52 -13.45 3.89 -6.58
C GLU A 52 -14.16 4.00 -7.94
N ARG A 53 -14.04 5.15 -8.63
CA ARG A 53 -14.67 5.36 -9.96
C ARG A 53 -14.16 4.40 -11.02
N ARG A 54 -12.98 3.81 -10.83
CA ARG A 54 -12.37 2.82 -11.72
C ARG A 54 -12.59 1.38 -11.29
N GLY A 55 -13.36 1.17 -10.22
CA GLY A 55 -13.72 -0.15 -9.74
C GLY A 55 -12.57 -0.90 -9.06
N TYR A 56 -11.59 -0.20 -8.50
CA TYR A 56 -10.60 -0.84 -7.65
C TYR A 56 -11.25 -1.31 -6.34
N GLN A 57 -10.88 -2.50 -5.90
CA GLN A 57 -11.17 -2.98 -4.54
C GLN A 57 -10.06 -2.47 -3.62
N ILE A 58 -10.45 -1.87 -2.50
CA ILE A 58 -9.50 -1.20 -1.60
C ILE A 58 -9.51 -1.92 -0.25
N ALA A 59 -8.35 -2.46 0.14
CA ALA A 59 -8.11 -2.92 1.51
C ALA A 59 -7.73 -1.72 2.36
N HIS A 60 -8.57 -1.37 3.35
CA HIS A 60 -8.37 -0.19 4.17
C HIS A 60 -7.44 -0.49 5.34
N VAL A 61 -6.40 0.33 5.49
CA VAL A 61 -5.52 0.30 6.65
C VAL A 61 -6.04 1.28 7.70
N GLU A 62 -6.19 0.78 8.93
CA GLU A 62 -6.55 1.59 10.08
C GLU A 62 -5.35 2.38 10.61
N ARG A 63 -5.61 3.55 11.19
CA ARG A 63 -4.55 4.47 11.65
C ARG A 63 -3.62 3.83 12.68
N ASP A 64 -4.13 2.97 13.55
CA ASP A 64 -3.33 2.31 14.59
C ASP A 64 -2.21 1.47 13.97
N GLU A 65 -2.53 0.58 13.04
CA GLU A 65 -1.52 -0.22 12.32
C GLU A 65 -0.69 0.63 11.36
N GLN A 66 -1.27 1.66 10.73
CA GLN A 66 -0.49 2.57 9.90
C GLN A 66 0.64 3.23 10.70
N THR A 67 0.34 3.82 11.85
CA THR A 67 1.33 4.53 12.66
C THR A 67 2.40 3.61 13.26
N LEU A 68 2.06 2.33 13.50
CA LEU A 68 2.96 1.36 14.12
C LEU A 68 3.79 0.57 13.10
N TYR A 69 3.23 0.30 11.91
CA TYR A 69 3.77 -0.71 10.99
C TYR A 69 3.79 -0.29 9.52
N ALA A 70 3.12 0.82 9.14
CA ALA A 70 2.99 1.29 7.75
C ALA A 70 2.69 0.16 6.73
N PRO A 71 1.64 -0.67 6.95
CA PRO A 71 1.46 -1.93 6.23
C PRO A 71 1.07 -1.77 4.76
N THR A 72 0.79 -0.55 4.28
CA THR A 72 0.61 -0.27 2.86
C THR A 72 1.89 -0.47 2.04
N ASN A 73 3.06 -0.48 2.70
CA ASN A 73 4.37 -0.65 2.07
C ASN A 73 4.65 -2.12 1.70
N VAL A 74 3.75 -2.68 0.90
CA VAL A 74 3.73 -4.10 0.49
C VAL A 74 4.62 -4.35 -0.72
N THR A 75 5.16 -5.56 -0.82
CA THR A 75 5.88 -6.01 -2.01
C THR A 75 5.04 -7.03 -2.77
N THR A 76 4.53 -6.65 -3.94
CA THR A 76 3.81 -7.58 -4.83
C THR A 76 4.78 -8.54 -5.49
N LEU A 77 4.58 -9.85 -5.37
CA LEU A 77 5.40 -10.84 -6.09
C LEU A 77 4.83 -11.10 -7.48
N GLU A 78 3.53 -11.38 -7.52
CA GLU A 78 2.72 -11.55 -8.73
C GLU A 78 1.29 -11.04 -8.43
N PRO A 79 0.43 -10.84 -9.44
CA PRO A 79 -0.94 -10.36 -9.21
C PRO A 79 -1.69 -11.27 -8.24
N GLY A 80 -2.13 -10.72 -7.10
CA GLY A 80 -2.82 -11.49 -6.06
C GLY A 80 -1.91 -12.19 -5.05
N LEU A 81 -0.59 -12.00 -5.09
CA LEU A 81 0.37 -12.52 -4.11
C LEU A 81 1.33 -11.43 -3.63
N VAL A 82 1.33 -11.15 -2.32
CA VAL A 82 2.13 -10.07 -1.72
C VAL A 82 2.89 -10.51 -0.49
N ILE A 83 3.99 -9.83 -0.20
CA ILE A 83 4.69 -9.87 1.09
C ILE A 83 4.24 -8.67 1.92
N MET A 84 3.87 -8.93 3.18
CA MET A 84 3.48 -7.90 4.15
C MET A 84 4.21 -8.08 5.48
N ILE A 85 4.32 -6.99 6.24
CA ILE A 85 4.77 -7.00 7.63
C ILE A 85 3.81 -7.85 8.48
N GLU A 86 4.32 -8.85 9.21
CA GLU A 86 3.49 -9.83 9.92
C GLU A 86 2.68 -9.23 11.08
N GLU A 87 3.18 -8.14 11.68
CA GLU A 87 2.59 -7.49 12.84
C GLU A 87 1.27 -6.76 12.52
N ALA A 88 1.03 -6.40 11.25
CA ALA A 88 -0.17 -5.69 10.82
C ALA A 88 -1.34 -6.64 10.52
N THR A 89 -1.75 -7.38 11.54
CA THR A 89 -2.75 -8.45 11.44
C THR A 89 -4.11 -8.01 10.88
N LYS A 90 -4.57 -6.77 11.16
CA LYS A 90 -5.85 -6.26 10.65
C LYS A 90 -5.75 -5.92 9.16
N ALA A 91 -4.69 -5.23 8.76
CA ALA A 91 -4.41 -4.92 7.36
C ALA A 91 -4.27 -6.21 6.52
N ILE A 92 -3.55 -7.22 7.03
CA ILE A 92 -3.45 -8.54 6.40
C ILE A 92 -4.84 -9.17 6.23
N ALA A 93 -5.71 -9.07 7.25
CA ALA A 93 -7.06 -9.61 7.16
C ALA A 93 -7.89 -8.90 6.08
N GLU A 94 -7.80 -7.57 5.95
CA GLU A 94 -8.47 -6.83 4.87
C GLU A 94 -7.95 -7.23 3.49
N VAL A 95 -6.64 -7.39 3.32
CA VAL A 95 -6.05 -7.86 2.05
C VAL A 95 -6.55 -9.26 1.70
N ARG A 96 -6.57 -10.19 2.67
CA ARG A 96 -7.06 -11.56 2.45
C ARG A 96 -8.56 -11.63 2.13
N LYS A 97 -9.39 -10.72 2.66
CA LYS A 97 -10.81 -10.63 2.29
C LYS A 97 -11.02 -10.33 0.80
N LEU A 98 -10.05 -9.67 0.16
CA LEU A 98 -10.07 -9.42 -1.28
C LEU A 98 -9.57 -10.62 -2.11
N GLY A 99 -9.24 -11.75 -1.48
CA GLY A 99 -8.72 -12.94 -2.16
C GLY A 99 -7.24 -12.88 -2.52
N VAL A 100 -6.48 -11.95 -1.93
CA VAL A 100 -5.03 -11.82 -2.13
C VAL A 100 -4.30 -12.73 -1.14
N GLU A 101 -3.37 -13.54 -1.64
CA GLU A 101 -2.46 -14.32 -0.82
C GLU A 101 -1.39 -13.41 -0.20
N VAL A 102 -1.16 -13.60 1.10
CA VAL A 102 -0.21 -12.79 1.88
C VAL A 102 0.82 -13.69 2.52
N LEU A 103 2.09 -13.43 2.21
CA LEU A 103 3.27 -13.98 2.87
C LEU A 103 3.71 -13.01 3.98
N PRO A 104 3.37 -13.26 5.26
CA PRO A 104 3.80 -12.40 6.36
C PRO A 104 5.29 -12.59 6.65
N VAL A 105 6.01 -11.50 6.95
CA VAL A 105 7.42 -11.51 7.35
C VAL A 105 7.61 -10.61 8.58
N PRO A 106 8.37 -11.04 9.61
CA PRO A 106 8.73 -10.18 10.74
C PRO A 106 9.52 -8.96 10.28
N TYR A 107 8.96 -7.76 10.48
CA TYR A 107 9.55 -6.52 9.96
C TYR A 107 9.32 -5.26 10.83
N GLY A 108 8.79 -5.40 12.05
CA GLY A 108 8.38 -4.27 12.91
C GLY A 108 9.46 -3.27 13.33
N GLU A 109 10.75 -3.57 13.14
CA GLU A 109 11.84 -2.68 13.57
C GLU A 109 12.15 -1.58 12.54
N PHE A 110 11.81 -1.77 11.27
CA PHE A 110 12.29 -0.89 10.19
C PHE A 110 11.56 0.45 10.11
N LEU A 111 10.30 0.51 10.57
CA LEU A 111 9.56 1.77 10.61
C LEU A 111 10.19 2.80 11.56
N LYS A 112 10.99 2.35 12.54
CA LYS A 112 11.77 3.25 13.41
C LYS A 112 12.80 4.06 12.62
N ALA A 113 13.25 3.56 11.47
CA ALA A 113 14.09 4.27 10.50
C ALA A 113 13.27 5.02 9.44
N GLY A 114 11.94 4.99 9.52
CA GLY A 114 10.99 5.64 8.62
C GLY A 114 10.51 4.77 7.46
N GLY A 115 11.16 3.63 7.15
CA GLY A 115 10.88 2.81 5.97
C GLY A 115 10.05 1.55 6.26
N GLY A 116 9.44 1.00 5.20
CA GLY A 116 8.77 -0.29 5.22
C GLY A 116 9.44 -1.35 4.35
N LEU A 117 8.75 -2.47 4.15
CA LEU A 117 9.25 -3.65 3.46
C LEU A 117 9.59 -3.38 1.98
N ASN A 118 8.69 -2.73 1.25
CA ASN A 118 8.91 -2.37 -0.16
C ASN A 118 10.08 -1.39 -0.31
N CYS A 119 10.24 -0.43 0.61
CA CYS A 119 11.35 0.54 0.58
C CYS A 119 12.74 -0.11 0.73
N SER A 120 12.82 -1.28 1.34
CA SER A 120 14.07 -2.03 1.49
C SER A 120 14.42 -2.90 0.28
N THR A 121 13.59 -2.85 -0.76
CA THR A 121 13.81 -3.59 -2.00
C THR A 121 13.64 -2.67 -3.21
N MET A 122 14.12 -3.13 -4.36
CA MET A 122 13.85 -2.49 -5.63
C MET A 122 13.71 -3.58 -6.68
N ALA A 123 12.56 -3.66 -7.34
CA ALA A 123 12.35 -4.63 -8.40
C ALA A 123 13.18 -4.23 -9.64
N VAL A 124 14.32 -4.89 -9.83
CA VAL A 124 15.22 -4.65 -10.98
C VAL A 124 14.68 -5.30 -12.26
N TRP A 125 13.98 -6.43 -12.10
CA TRP A 125 13.43 -7.19 -13.22
C TRP A 125 12.05 -7.77 -12.85
N ARG A 126 11.09 -7.65 -13.76
CA ARG A 126 9.77 -8.30 -13.71
C ARG A 126 9.37 -8.72 -15.11
N GLU A 127 8.65 -9.84 -15.21
CA GLU A 127 7.97 -10.18 -16.46
C GLU A 127 6.84 -9.18 -16.74
N LYS A 128 6.38 -9.14 -17.99
CA LYS A 128 5.25 -8.29 -18.37
C LYS A 128 4.00 -8.78 -17.65
N GLY A 129 3.58 -8.02 -16.63
CA GLY A 129 2.36 -8.30 -15.89
C GLY A 129 1.08 -7.99 -16.68
N PRO A 130 -0.06 -8.54 -16.26
CA PRO A 130 -1.36 -8.09 -16.76
C PRO A 130 -1.58 -6.61 -16.42
N TYR A 131 -2.23 -5.89 -17.34
CA TYR A 131 -2.64 -4.51 -17.14
C TYR A 131 -4.04 -4.33 -17.70
N SER A 132 -4.83 -3.46 -17.07
CA SER A 132 -6.15 -3.08 -17.57
C SER A 132 -6.00 -1.83 -18.45
N THR A 133 -6.44 -1.88 -19.70
CA THR A 133 -6.55 -0.69 -20.57
C THR A 133 -7.87 0.05 -20.40
N ASP A 134 -8.85 -0.61 -19.77
CA ASP A 134 -10.26 -0.22 -19.83
C ASP A 134 -10.74 0.43 -18.52
N ARG A 135 -9.81 0.73 -17.59
CA ARG A 135 -10.07 1.39 -16.31
C ARG A 135 -9.33 2.72 -16.23
#